data_AF-A0A6N8UFX4-F1
#
_entry.id   AF-A0A6N8UFX4-F1
#
_cell.length_a   1.000
_cell.length_b   1.000
_cell.length_c   1.000
_cell.angle_alpha   90.00
_cell.angle_beta   90.00
_cell.angle_gamma   90.00
#
_symmetry.space_group_name_H-M   'P 1'
#
loop_
_entity.id
_entity.type
_entity.pdbx_description
1 polymer ?
#
loop_
_entity_poly.entity_id
_entity_poly.type
_entity_poly.pdbx_seq_one_letter_code
_entity_poly.pdbx_strand_id
1 'polypeptide(L)'
;MRHLIRTSIVVLVLTQLSGCLTILKTSQAEAKITHHLDNLVVMETSRSLTKYDKMLNFEICKTFYKNYRDVFDVLLIISNVPRDKFEDGEVGYYGKMSLVRNDELGTGVGIFDYGDWYYSEEALRGVMHLPSRNFLGSGPTLHEFMHLWVLDRQVIPTVIEGHWGFGCVHGQLGGIDLKNLVELGEDRFAAGLFGLNANFGNSLPYAPLELNLAGWITEGYLGC
;
A
#
# COMPACT_ATOMS: atom_id res chain seq x y z
N MET A 1 -22.22 -9.23 -13.62
CA MET A 1 -20.81 -9.59 -13.92
C MET A 1 -19.94 -8.52 -13.30
N ARG A 2 -19.24 -8.81 -12.20
CA ARG A 2 -18.18 -7.91 -11.70
C ARG A 2 -16.95 -8.19 -12.57
N HIS A 3 -16.46 -7.17 -13.27
CA HIS A 3 -15.21 -7.29 -14.04
C HIS A 3 -14.08 -7.61 -13.07
N LEU A 4 -13.14 -8.50 -13.44
CA LEU A 4 -11.89 -8.62 -12.69
C LEU A 4 -11.26 -7.22 -12.62
N ILE A 5 -11.10 -6.70 -11.40
CA ILE A 5 -10.41 -5.42 -11.19
C ILE A 5 -8.96 -5.66 -11.59
N ARG A 6 -8.57 -5.14 -12.75
CA ARG A 6 -7.19 -5.16 -13.20
C ARG A 6 -6.48 -4.01 -12.51
N THR A 7 -5.53 -4.30 -11.64
CA THR A 7 -4.65 -3.29 -11.04
C THR A 7 -3.34 -3.23 -11.81
N SER A 8 -3.07 -2.09 -12.45
CA SER A 8 -1.84 -1.80 -13.17
C SER A 8 -0.92 -0.97 -12.28
N ILE A 9 0.34 -1.43 -12.12
CA ILE A 9 1.30 -0.86 -11.16
C ILE A 9 2.57 -0.44 -11.90
N VAL A 10 3.11 0.71 -11.55
CA VAL A 10 4.49 1.11 -11.88
C VAL A 10 5.28 1.33 -10.61
N VAL A 11 6.54 0.89 -10.62
CA VAL A 11 7.47 1.00 -9.51
C VAL A 11 8.41 2.17 -9.76
N LEU A 12 8.49 3.07 -8.79
CA LEU A 12 9.35 4.25 -8.80
C LEU A 12 10.40 4.07 -7.71
N VAL A 13 11.68 3.98 -8.07
CA VAL A 13 12.79 3.91 -7.10
C VAL A 13 13.37 5.29 -6.94
N LEU A 14 13.35 5.80 -5.70
CA LEU A 14 13.96 7.08 -5.38
C LEU A 14 15.42 6.93 -5.01
N THR A 15 16.23 7.83 -5.53
CA THR A 15 17.62 8.03 -5.09
C THR A 15 17.79 9.45 -4.58
N GLN A 16 18.61 9.62 -3.54
CA GLN A 16 18.85 10.94 -2.98
C GLN A 16 19.97 11.63 -3.78
N LEU A 17 19.69 12.83 -4.29
CA LEU A 17 20.69 13.71 -4.89
C LEU A 17 21.14 14.79 -3.90
N SER A 18 22.33 15.32 -4.14
CA SER A 18 22.83 16.56 -3.54
C SER A 18 22.13 17.83 -4.10
N GLY A 19 21.13 17.71 -4.99
CA GLY A 19 20.26 18.78 -5.45
C GLY A 19 19.27 18.40 -6.57
N CYS A 20 18.04 18.94 -6.50
CA CYS A 20 16.85 18.84 -7.40
C CYS A 20 16.33 17.43 -7.79
N LEU A 21 15.00 17.32 -7.98
CA LEU A 21 14.34 16.10 -8.44
C LEU A 21 14.51 15.93 -9.96
N THR A 22 15.28 14.94 -10.41
CA THR A 22 15.48 14.66 -11.84
C THR A 22 14.91 13.28 -12.18
N ILE A 23 14.08 13.20 -13.23
CA ILE A 23 13.72 11.91 -13.84
C ILE A 23 14.84 11.55 -14.81
N LEU A 24 15.48 10.41 -14.61
CA LEU A 24 16.29 9.81 -15.67
C LEU A 24 15.33 9.36 -16.78
N LYS A 25 15.21 10.16 -17.83
CA LYS A 25 14.45 9.79 -19.03
C LYS A 25 15.10 8.54 -19.62
N THR A 26 14.39 7.42 -19.60
CA THR A 26 14.65 6.32 -20.52
C THR A 26 13.97 6.66 -21.84
N SER A 27 14.55 7.60 -22.59
CA SER A 27 14.26 7.65 -24.03
C SER A 27 14.87 6.41 -24.67
N GLN A 28 14.14 5.79 -25.59
CA GLN A 28 14.74 4.88 -26.57
C GLN A 28 15.90 5.60 -27.28
N ALA A 29 17.12 5.38 -26.80
CA ALA A 29 18.42 5.54 -27.47
C ALA A 29 19.52 5.60 -26.38
N GLU A 30 20.33 4.54 -26.32
CA GLU A 30 21.72 4.53 -25.83
C GLU A 30 22.03 4.98 -24.38
N ALA A 31 21.12 4.74 -23.43
CA ALA A 31 21.57 4.39 -22.09
C ALA A 31 22.03 2.93 -22.10
N LYS A 32 23.21 2.64 -21.56
CA LYS A 32 23.69 1.26 -21.39
C LYS A 32 22.80 0.57 -20.34
N ILE A 33 21.71 -0.01 -20.84
CA ILE A 33 20.75 -0.86 -20.13
C ILE A 33 21.51 -2.03 -19.50
N THR A 34 21.38 -2.22 -18.19
CA THR A 34 21.64 -3.54 -17.61
C THR A 34 20.38 -4.38 -17.56
N HIS A 35 19.17 -3.85 -17.33
CA HIS A 35 17.91 -4.61 -17.50
C HIS A 35 16.68 -3.74 -17.82
N HIS A 36 15.93 -4.13 -18.85
CA HIS A 36 14.57 -3.64 -19.15
C HIS A 36 13.57 -4.32 -18.21
N LEU A 37 12.80 -3.54 -17.45
CA LEU A 37 11.48 -3.93 -16.95
C LEU A 37 10.58 -2.71 -17.18
N ASP A 38 9.59 -2.83 -18.07
CA ASP A 38 8.80 -1.69 -18.59
C ASP A 38 8.03 -0.88 -17.52
N ASN A 39 7.98 -1.37 -16.28
CA ASN A 39 7.27 -0.76 -15.15
C ASN A 39 8.21 -0.29 -14.02
N LEU A 40 9.49 -0.02 -14.30
CA LEU A 40 10.44 0.52 -13.33
C LEU A 40 10.98 1.87 -13.78
N VAL A 41 10.83 2.90 -12.95
CA VAL A 41 11.41 4.23 -13.18
C VAL A 41 12.29 4.60 -12.00
N VAL A 42 13.47 5.15 -12.28
CA VAL A 42 14.34 5.73 -11.25
C VAL A 42 14.15 7.25 -11.25
N MET A 43 13.90 7.80 -10.07
CA MET A 43 13.73 9.24 -9.88
C MET A 43 14.66 9.72 -8.79
N GLU A 44 15.26 10.87 -8.99
CA GLU A 44 16.11 11.50 -7.99
C GLU A 44 15.32 12.52 -7.20
N THR A 45 15.62 12.75 -5.92
CA THR A 45 15.03 13.84 -5.11
C THR A 45 16.05 14.49 -4.18
N SER A 46 15.85 15.78 -3.89
CA SER A 46 16.58 16.48 -2.83
C SER A 46 15.86 16.46 -1.47
N ARG A 47 14.63 15.94 -1.41
CA ARG A 47 13.92 15.76 -0.13
C ARG A 47 14.55 14.63 0.67
N SER A 48 14.44 14.73 1.99
CA SER A 48 14.78 13.61 2.88
C SER A 48 13.89 12.41 2.58
N LEU A 49 14.52 11.25 2.40
CA LEU A 49 13.83 9.99 2.13
C LEU A 49 13.44 9.23 3.40
N THR A 50 13.88 9.68 4.58
CA THR A 50 13.65 8.99 5.87
C THR A 50 12.32 9.37 6.52
N LYS A 51 11.72 10.50 6.13
CA LYS A 51 10.42 10.93 6.64
C LYS A 51 9.30 10.63 5.65
N TYR A 52 8.18 10.12 6.16
CA TYR A 52 6.97 10.09 5.36
C TYR A 52 6.46 11.51 5.16
N ASP A 53 6.30 11.91 3.91
CA ASP A 53 5.89 13.25 3.52
C ASP A 53 4.87 13.16 2.38
N LYS A 54 3.63 13.54 2.66
CA LYS A 54 2.57 13.54 1.65
C LYS A 54 2.91 14.45 0.46
N MET A 55 3.66 15.52 0.69
CA MET A 55 4.10 16.42 -0.39
C MET A 55 5.11 15.74 -1.32
N LEU A 56 5.95 14.84 -0.80
CA LEU A 56 6.86 14.05 -1.63
C LEU A 56 6.06 13.20 -2.63
N ASN A 57 4.99 12.55 -2.19
CA ASN A 57 4.13 11.75 -3.08
C ASN A 57 3.51 12.62 -4.19
N PHE A 58 2.98 13.81 -3.86
CA PHE A 58 2.42 14.72 -4.87
C PHE A 58 3.47 15.18 -5.90
N GLU A 59 4.67 15.55 -5.45
CA GLU A 59 5.75 16.00 -6.33
C GLU A 59 6.22 14.89 -7.27
N ILE A 60 6.34 13.67 -6.76
CA ILE A 60 6.70 12.49 -7.56
C ILE A 60 5.62 12.22 -8.62
N CYS A 61 4.35 12.17 -8.23
CA CYS A 61 3.26 11.90 -9.18
C CYS A 61 3.16 12.99 -10.25
N LYS A 62 3.22 14.27 -9.86
CA LYS A 62 3.29 15.40 -10.78
C LYS A 62 4.43 15.26 -11.79
N THR A 63 5.60 14.86 -11.33
CA THR A 63 6.78 14.74 -12.18
C THR A 63 6.65 13.54 -13.11
N PHE A 64 6.12 12.42 -12.61
CA PHE A 64 5.84 11.21 -13.38
C PHE A 64 4.81 11.46 -14.49
N TYR A 65 3.58 11.90 -14.17
CA TYR A 65 2.52 12.06 -15.17
C TYR A 65 2.73 13.20 -16.17
N LYS A 66 3.67 14.11 -15.91
CA LYS A 66 4.16 15.04 -16.95
C LYS A 66 4.94 14.35 -18.08
N ASN A 67 5.46 13.16 -17.84
CA ASN A 67 6.35 12.45 -18.77
C ASN A 67 5.81 11.08 -19.21
N TYR A 68 4.80 10.55 -18.51
CA TYR A 68 4.21 9.23 -18.77
C TYR A 68 2.70 9.32 -18.87
N ARG A 69 2.09 8.35 -19.55
CA ARG A 69 0.64 8.27 -19.71
C ARG A 69 -0.05 7.97 -18.38
N ASP A 70 -1.23 8.54 -18.18
CA ASP A 70 -2.09 8.26 -17.03
C ASP A 70 -2.85 6.94 -17.21
N VAL A 71 -2.17 5.82 -16.93
CA VAL A 71 -2.71 4.45 -17.17
C VAL A 71 -2.44 3.49 -16.02
N PHE A 72 -1.93 3.97 -14.89
CA PHE A 72 -1.56 3.14 -13.74
C PHE A 72 -2.49 3.43 -12.56
N ASP A 73 -3.07 2.37 -12.01
CA ASP A 73 -3.92 2.42 -10.82
C ASP A 73 -3.12 2.75 -9.56
N VAL A 74 -1.85 2.31 -9.52
CA VAL A 74 -0.98 2.48 -8.35
C VAL A 74 0.43 2.87 -8.74
N LEU A 75 0.95 3.93 -8.12
CA LEU A 75 2.39 4.22 -8.10
C LEU A 75 3.01 3.65 -6.83
N LEU A 76 3.97 2.74 -6.99
CA LEU A 76 4.74 2.17 -5.88
C LEU A 76 6.09 2.89 -5.75
N ILE A 77 6.21 3.75 -4.76
CA ILE A 77 7.41 4.54 -4.50
C ILE A 77 8.28 3.80 -3.48
N ILE A 78 9.54 3.56 -3.84
CA ILE A 78 10.53 2.91 -2.98
C ILE A 78 11.68 3.87 -2.73
N SER A 79 11.80 4.38 -1.50
CA SER A 79 12.94 5.23 -1.11
C SER A 79 14.25 4.46 -0.94
N ASN A 80 14.15 3.17 -0.67
CA ASN A 80 15.29 2.28 -0.41
C ASN A 80 16.31 2.82 0.62
N VAL A 81 15.80 3.40 1.71
CA VAL A 81 16.64 3.88 2.82
C VAL A 81 17.34 2.70 3.51
N PRO A 82 18.58 2.90 4.01
CA PRO A 82 19.32 1.83 4.65
C PRO A 82 18.76 1.50 6.04
N ARG A 83 19.09 0.29 6.52
CA ARG A 83 18.49 -0.32 7.72
C ARG A 83 18.81 0.43 9.02
N ASP A 84 20.02 0.97 9.12
CA ASP A 84 20.48 1.79 10.26
C ASP A 84 19.51 2.95 10.55
N LYS A 85 18.90 3.55 9.52
CA LYS A 85 17.90 4.61 9.67
C LYS A 85 16.61 4.19 10.37
N PHE A 86 16.27 2.91 10.34
CA PHE A 86 15.16 2.37 11.12
C PHE A 86 15.57 2.12 12.57
N GLU A 87 16.78 1.61 12.78
CA GLU A 87 17.34 1.31 14.11
C GLU A 87 17.56 2.59 14.93
N ASP A 88 17.97 3.67 14.27
CA ASP A 88 18.12 5.02 14.85
C ASP A 88 16.77 5.74 15.07
N GLY A 89 15.65 5.14 14.64
CA GLY A 89 14.31 5.74 14.75
C GLY A 89 14.04 6.91 13.80
N GLU A 90 14.92 7.18 12.83
CA GLU A 90 14.69 8.22 11.81
C GLU A 90 13.51 7.86 10.89
N VAL A 91 13.27 6.56 10.67
CA VAL A 91 12.17 6.03 9.87
C VAL A 91 11.19 5.26 10.76
N GLY A 92 10.02 5.86 11.02
CA GLY A 92 9.00 5.31 11.93
C GLY A 92 7.87 4.53 11.27
N TYR A 93 8.04 4.05 10.03
CA TYR A 93 6.99 3.33 9.29
C TYR A 93 7.60 2.31 8.32
N TYR A 94 6.80 1.33 7.91
CA TYR A 94 7.24 0.20 7.08
C TYR A 94 6.55 0.18 5.70
N GLY A 95 5.38 0.80 5.59
CA GLY A 95 4.67 1.07 4.35
C GLY A 95 3.57 2.08 4.63
N LYS A 96 3.11 2.78 3.58
CA LYS A 96 1.90 3.62 3.63
C LYS A 96 1.21 3.68 2.29
N MET A 97 -0.09 3.40 2.28
CA MET A 97 -0.98 3.72 1.17
C MET A 97 -1.57 5.13 1.32
N SER A 98 -1.45 5.93 0.27
CA SER A 98 -2.16 7.22 0.13
C SER A 98 -3.24 7.06 -0.92
N LEU A 99 -4.50 7.19 -0.54
CA LEU A 99 -5.60 7.07 -1.50
C LEU A 99 -5.75 8.34 -2.35
N VAL A 100 -6.04 8.14 -3.63
CA VAL A 100 -6.18 9.20 -4.63
C VAL A 100 -7.60 9.25 -5.18
N ARG A 101 -8.17 8.09 -5.54
CA ARG A 101 -9.53 8.01 -6.08
C ARG A 101 -10.20 6.71 -5.66
N ASN A 102 -11.50 6.79 -5.41
CA ASN A 102 -12.39 5.65 -5.32
C ASN A 102 -13.72 5.99 -5.97
N ASP A 103 -14.09 5.24 -7.00
CA ASP A 103 -15.37 5.31 -7.72
C ASP A 103 -16.20 4.02 -7.50
N GLU A 104 -15.69 3.09 -6.70
CA GLU A 104 -16.35 1.82 -6.38
C GLU A 104 -17.14 1.91 -5.08
N LEU A 105 -18.42 1.53 -5.14
CA LEU A 105 -19.27 1.36 -3.96
C LEU A 105 -19.08 -0.02 -3.33
N GLY A 106 -19.35 -0.12 -2.02
CA GLY A 106 -19.40 -1.39 -1.31
C GLY A 106 -18.04 -1.99 -0.97
N THR A 107 -16.96 -1.24 -1.18
CA THR A 107 -15.60 -1.61 -0.75
C THR A 107 -15.40 -1.38 0.75
N GLY A 108 -16.22 -0.53 1.36
CA GLY A 108 -15.99 -0.03 2.72
C GLY A 108 -15.18 1.27 2.72
N VAL A 109 -14.97 1.88 1.54
CA VAL A 109 -14.43 3.23 1.38
C VAL A 109 -15.47 4.05 0.60
N GLY A 110 -15.67 5.30 1.02
CA GLY A 110 -16.59 6.22 0.33
C GLY A 110 -16.11 6.58 -1.09
N ILE A 111 -17.01 7.15 -1.91
CA ILE A 111 -16.61 7.70 -3.22
C ILE A 111 -15.86 9.02 -3.00
N PHE A 112 -14.71 9.18 -3.65
CA PHE A 112 -13.94 10.44 -3.66
C PHE A 112 -13.00 10.50 -4.87
N ASP A 113 -12.55 11.71 -5.19
CA ASP A 113 -11.58 11.95 -6.26
C ASP A 113 -10.64 13.11 -5.89
N TYR A 114 -9.35 12.80 -5.78
CA TYR A 114 -8.25 13.76 -5.58
C TYR A 114 -7.22 13.71 -6.72
N GLY A 115 -7.56 13.11 -7.87
CA GLY A 115 -6.63 12.88 -8.99
C GLY A 115 -5.90 14.14 -9.48
N ASP A 116 -6.60 15.28 -9.50
CA ASP A 116 -6.04 16.59 -9.87
C ASP A 116 -4.80 16.96 -9.05
N TRP A 117 -4.75 16.62 -7.76
CA TRP A 117 -3.60 16.91 -6.90
C TRP A 117 -2.37 16.07 -7.26
N TYR A 118 -2.59 14.92 -7.90
CA TYR A 118 -1.57 13.96 -8.30
C TYR A 118 -1.21 14.05 -9.79
N TYR A 119 -1.82 14.96 -10.55
CA TYR A 119 -1.68 15.05 -12.03
C TYR A 119 -2.15 13.78 -12.74
N SER A 120 -3.12 13.07 -12.17
CA SER A 120 -3.80 11.94 -12.79
C SER A 120 -5.24 12.34 -13.09
N GLU A 121 -5.63 12.29 -14.35
CA GLU A 121 -6.97 12.65 -14.81
C GLU A 121 -7.97 11.54 -14.47
N GLU A 122 -7.59 10.26 -14.63
CA GLU A 122 -8.54 9.14 -14.56
C GLU A 122 -7.99 7.87 -13.90
N ALA A 123 -6.70 7.54 -14.04
CA ALA A 123 -6.26 6.19 -13.68
C ALA A 123 -5.87 5.98 -12.21
N LEU A 124 -5.21 6.95 -11.57
CA LEU A 124 -4.55 6.73 -10.28
C LEU A 124 -5.56 6.56 -9.13
N ARG A 125 -5.53 5.39 -8.49
CA ARG A 125 -6.32 5.07 -7.29
C ARG A 125 -5.53 5.25 -6.01
N GLY A 126 -4.22 4.98 -6.02
CA GLY A 126 -3.39 5.08 -4.82
C GLY A 126 -1.90 5.23 -5.06
N VAL A 127 -1.20 5.76 -4.06
CA VAL A 127 0.26 5.86 -4.03
C VAL A 127 0.77 5.10 -2.81
N MET A 128 1.46 3.99 -3.05
CA MET A 128 2.11 3.23 -2.00
C MET A 128 3.53 3.73 -1.82
N HIS A 129 3.93 4.06 -0.59
CA HIS A 129 5.30 4.38 -0.26
C HIS A 129 5.91 3.31 0.64
N LEU A 130 7.04 2.75 0.22
CA LEU A 130 7.87 1.84 0.98
C LEU A 130 9.24 2.48 1.24
N PRO A 131 9.64 2.67 2.51
CA PRO A 131 10.94 3.26 2.79
C PRO A 131 12.09 2.31 2.45
N SER A 132 11.90 0.99 2.49
CA SER A 132 12.91 -0.01 2.10
C SER A 132 12.40 -0.98 1.03
N ARG A 133 13.26 -1.39 0.10
CA ARG A 133 12.93 -2.43 -0.89
C ARG A 133 12.64 -3.79 -0.26
N ASN A 134 13.17 -4.05 0.94
CA ASN A 134 12.96 -5.33 1.63
C ASN A 134 11.48 -5.58 1.96
N PHE A 135 10.71 -4.50 2.16
CA PHE A 135 9.29 -4.57 2.48
C PHE A 135 8.40 -5.04 1.33
N LEU A 136 8.91 -5.04 0.09
CA LEU A 136 8.25 -5.73 -1.03
C LEU A 136 8.06 -7.23 -0.73
N GLY A 137 9.07 -7.85 -0.14
CA GLY A 137 9.07 -9.28 0.18
C GLY A 137 8.51 -9.56 1.57
N SER A 138 9.02 -8.87 2.59
CA SER A 138 8.64 -9.14 3.98
C SER A 138 7.31 -8.52 4.39
N GLY A 139 6.78 -7.59 3.61
CA GLY A 139 5.62 -6.76 3.96
C GLY A 139 6.02 -5.41 4.54
N PRO A 140 5.05 -4.47 4.64
CA PRO A 140 3.60 -4.71 4.64
C PRO A 140 2.90 -4.49 3.29
N THR A 141 3.52 -4.76 2.13
CA THR A 141 2.92 -4.46 0.80
C THR A 141 1.50 -4.97 0.60
N LEU A 142 1.17 -6.21 0.97
CA LEU A 142 -0.20 -6.73 0.81
C LEU A 142 -1.19 -5.99 1.72
N HIS A 143 -0.82 -5.77 2.98
CA HIS A 143 -1.58 -4.93 3.91
C HIS A 143 -1.85 -3.53 3.34
N GLU A 144 -0.83 -2.85 2.83
CA GLU A 144 -0.99 -1.52 2.23
C GLU A 144 -1.86 -1.53 0.96
N PHE A 145 -1.80 -2.59 0.15
CA PHE A 145 -2.71 -2.72 -1.00
C PHE A 145 -4.16 -2.83 -0.58
N MET A 146 -4.44 -3.53 0.53
CA MET A 146 -5.81 -3.71 1.01
C MET A 146 -6.49 -2.39 1.38
N HIS A 147 -5.71 -1.36 1.73
CA HIS A 147 -6.24 -0.02 2.00
C HIS A 147 -6.92 0.65 0.81
N LEU A 148 -6.66 0.21 -0.44
CA LEU A 148 -7.40 0.71 -1.62
C LEU A 148 -8.89 0.43 -1.53
N TRP A 149 -9.26 -0.69 -0.91
CA TRP A 149 -10.65 -1.10 -0.77
C TRP A 149 -11.16 -0.89 0.64
N VAL A 150 -10.30 -0.90 1.66
CA VAL A 150 -10.73 -0.89 3.06
C VAL A 150 -9.97 0.15 3.90
N LEU A 151 -10.70 1.16 4.36
CA LEU A 151 -10.21 2.10 5.38
C LEU A 151 -11.11 2.17 6.62
N ASP A 152 -12.39 1.85 6.47
CA ASP A 152 -13.39 2.33 7.42
C ASP A 152 -13.55 1.44 8.66
N ARG A 153 -13.87 2.09 9.77
CA ARG A 153 -14.35 1.53 11.04
C ARG A 153 -15.72 0.85 10.90
N GLN A 154 -16.38 0.98 9.74
CA GLN A 154 -17.74 0.50 9.51
C GLN A 154 -17.85 -0.99 9.21
N VAL A 155 -16.80 -1.63 8.66
CA VAL A 155 -16.88 -3.07 8.38
C VAL A 155 -16.65 -3.87 9.66
N ILE A 156 -15.59 -3.55 10.39
CA ILE A 156 -15.27 -4.13 11.69
C ILE A 156 -14.88 -3.01 12.64
N PRO A 157 -15.50 -2.93 13.84
CA PRO A 157 -15.08 -2.00 14.87
C PRO A 157 -13.60 -2.15 15.19
N THR A 158 -12.85 -1.05 15.11
CA THR A 158 -11.42 -1.03 15.42
C THR A 158 -11.02 0.23 16.16
N VAL A 159 -9.98 0.10 16.97
CA VAL A 159 -9.32 1.20 17.68
C VAL A 159 -8.30 1.94 16.81
N ILE A 160 -7.82 1.31 15.73
CA ILE A 160 -6.89 1.90 14.76
C ILE A 160 -7.53 1.79 13.38
N GLU A 161 -7.84 2.93 12.78
CA GLU A 161 -8.48 3.00 11.47
C GLU A 161 -7.68 2.22 10.41
N GLY A 162 -8.39 1.46 9.56
CA GLY A 162 -7.79 0.60 8.55
C GLY A 162 -7.12 -0.68 9.08
N HIS A 163 -6.93 -0.85 10.39
CA HIS A 163 -6.35 -2.08 10.97
C HIS A 163 -7.38 -2.83 11.79
N TRP A 164 -7.36 -4.15 11.76
CA TRP A 164 -8.36 -5.01 12.41
C TRP A 164 -7.78 -5.86 13.52
N GLY A 165 -6.67 -5.42 14.15
CA GLY A 165 -5.92 -6.16 15.17
C GLY A 165 -6.69 -7.21 15.97
N PHE A 166 -7.69 -6.81 16.77
CA PHE A 166 -8.50 -7.70 17.62
C PHE A 166 -9.77 -8.27 16.96
N GLY A 167 -9.99 -8.03 15.67
CA GLY A 167 -11.07 -8.64 14.90
C GLY A 167 -10.82 -10.12 14.64
N CYS A 168 -11.81 -10.81 14.08
CA CYS A 168 -11.71 -12.26 13.84
C CYS A 168 -11.26 -12.62 12.41
N VAL A 169 -10.83 -11.63 11.62
CA VAL A 169 -10.61 -11.80 10.17
C VAL A 169 -9.40 -12.67 9.87
N HIS A 170 -8.35 -12.55 10.69
CA HIS A 170 -7.07 -13.21 10.47
C HIS A 170 -6.51 -12.99 9.05
N GLY A 171 -6.57 -11.74 8.59
CA GLY A 171 -6.14 -11.33 7.25
C GLY A 171 -4.94 -10.40 7.30
N GLN A 172 -4.65 -9.77 6.16
CA GLN A 172 -3.58 -8.80 6.01
C GLN A 172 -3.76 -7.57 6.90
N LEU A 173 -4.99 -7.08 7.08
CA LEU A 173 -5.33 -5.95 7.93
C LEU A 173 -5.31 -6.28 9.44
N GLY A 174 -5.12 -7.55 9.82
CA GLY A 174 -5.08 -7.97 11.22
C GLY A 174 -6.11 -9.05 11.54
N GLY A 175 -6.20 -9.34 12.83
CA GLY A 175 -7.19 -10.25 13.38
C GLY A 175 -6.63 -11.56 13.89
N ILE A 176 -7.40 -12.14 14.79
CA ILE A 176 -7.12 -13.38 15.50
C ILE A 176 -7.57 -14.56 14.66
N ASP A 177 -6.73 -15.61 14.57
CA ASP A 177 -7.18 -16.91 14.09
C ASP A 177 -8.11 -17.53 15.13
N LEU A 178 -9.41 -17.55 14.83
CA LEU A 178 -10.42 -18.12 15.72
C LEU A 178 -10.18 -19.59 16.06
N LYS A 179 -9.44 -20.35 15.23
CA LYS A 179 -9.08 -21.74 15.53
C LYS A 179 -8.13 -21.86 16.72
N ASN A 180 -7.39 -20.79 17.00
CA ASN A 180 -6.44 -20.71 18.11
C ASN A 180 -7.00 -19.87 19.28
N LEU A 181 -8.27 -19.48 19.23
CA LEU A 181 -8.93 -18.79 20.32
C LEU A 181 -9.39 -19.81 21.37
N VAL A 182 -8.96 -19.61 22.61
CA VAL A 182 -9.29 -20.47 23.75
C VAL A 182 -10.01 -19.65 24.81
N GLU A 183 -11.22 -20.05 25.18
CA GLU A 183 -11.96 -19.46 26.28
C GLU A 183 -11.34 -19.89 27.63
N LEU A 184 -11.03 -18.91 28.47
CA LEU A 184 -10.44 -19.11 29.80
C LEU A 184 -11.47 -18.95 30.94
N GLY A 185 -12.72 -18.59 30.59
CA GLY A 185 -13.78 -18.23 31.52
C GLY A 185 -13.75 -16.75 31.95
N GLU A 186 -14.85 -16.27 32.53
CA GLU A 186 -15.00 -14.88 33.00
C GLU A 186 -14.72 -13.84 31.91
N ASP A 187 -15.23 -14.06 30.69
CA ASP A 187 -15.02 -13.20 29.51
C ASP A 187 -13.54 -13.01 29.12
N ARG A 188 -12.66 -13.95 29.51
CA ARG A 188 -11.24 -13.96 29.15
C ARG A 188 -10.96 -14.98 28.06
N PHE A 189 -10.16 -14.56 27.10
CA PHE A 189 -9.76 -15.39 25.97
C PHE A 189 -8.24 -15.33 25.79
N ALA A 190 -7.63 -16.47 25.47
CA ALA A 190 -6.28 -16.54 24.93
C ALA A 190 -6.36 -16.69 23.41
N ALA A 191 -5.57 -15.89 22.70
CA ALA A 191 -5.43 -15.97 21.25
C ALA A 191 -4.02 -16.44 20.89
N GLY A 192 -3.87 -17.09 19.73
CA GLY A 192 -2.56 -17.26 19.09
C GLY A 192 -1.91 -15.91 18.75
N LEU A 193 -0.67 -15.94 18.25
CA LEU A 193 0.02 -14.71 17.82
C LEU A 193 -0.77 -14.02 16.69
N PHE A 194 -0.90 -12.70 16.79
CA PHE A 194 -1.47 -11.84 15.75
C PHE A 194 -0.82 -10.45 15.79
N GLY A 195 -0.90 -9.73 14.67
CA GLY A 195 -0.44 -8.35 14.51
C GLY A 195 -1.57 -7.35 14.75
N LEU A 196 -1.25 -6.26 15.45
CA LEU A 196 -2.20 -5.18 15.72
C LEU A 196 -2.43 -4.25 14.51
N ASN A 197 -1.42 -4.15 13.63
CA ASN A 197 -1.45 -3.29 12.45
C ASN A 197 -1.45 -4.15 11.18
N ALA A 198 -0.33 -4.82 10.88
CA ALA A 198 -0.22 -5.78 9.79
C ALA A 198 0.05 -7.18 10.34
N ASN A 199 -0.67 -8.18 9.84
CA ASN A 199 -0.59 -9.53 10.36
C ASN A 199 0.48 -10.32 9.60
N PHE A 200 1.61 -10.59 10.27
CA PHE A 200 2.73 -11.39 9.73
C PHE A 200 3.36 -10.85 8.42
N GLY A 201 3.26 -9.54 8.17
CA GLY A 201 3.76 -8.92 6.94
C GLY A 201 3.06 -9.51 5.71
N ASN A 202 3.82 -9.91 4.69
CA ASN A 202 3.24 -10.53 3.49
C ASN A 202 3.00 -12.05 3.60
N SER A 203 3.18 -12.65 4.79
CA SER A 203 3.18 -14.11 4.93
C SER A 203 1.78 -14.75 4.93
N LEU A 204 0.74 -13.96 5.25
CA LEU A 204 -0.65 -14.43 5.20
C LEU A 204 -1.29 -14.09 3.85
N PRO A 205 -2.14 -14.96 3.28
CA PRO A 205 -3.01 -14.55 2.19
C PRO A 205 -4.08 -13.57 2.69
N TYR A 206 -4.76 -12.89 1.77
CA TYR A 206 -5.97 -12.16 2.14
C TYR A 206 -7.05 -13.13 2.65
N ALA A 207 -7.74 -12.71 3.70
CA ALA A 207 -8.90 -13.42 4.24
C ALA A 207 -10.12 -13.31 3.31
N PRO A 208 -11.12 -14.21 3.40
CA PRO A 208 -12.33 -14.14 2.58
C PRO A 208 -13.05 -12.79 2.65
N LEU A 209 -13.12 -12.17 3.83
CA LEU A 209 -13.71 -10.84 3.98
C LEU A 209 -12.93 -9.77 3.19
N GLU A 210 -11.60 -9.79 3.26
CA GLU A 210 -10.74 -8.86 2.50
C GLU A 210 -10.94 -9.04 0.98
N LEU A 211 -10.92 -10.29 0.50
CA LEU A 211 -11.16 -10.62 -0.90
C LEU A 211 -12.56 -10.19 -1.37
N ASN A 212 -13.57 -10.28 -0.50
CA ASN A 212 -14.94 -9.87 -0.82
C ASN A 212 -15.08 -8.34 -0.91
N LEU A 213 -14.47 -7.60 0.03
CA LEU A 213 -14.44 -6.13 0.02
C LEU A 213 -13.65 -5.59 -1.18
N ALA A 214 -12.58 -6.28 -1.57
CA ALA A 214 -11.86 -6.01 -2.81
C ALA A 214 -12.65 -6.43 -4.07
N GLY A 215 -13.82 -7.05 -3.93
CA GLY A 215 -14.66 -7.48 -5.04
C GLY A 215 -14.10 -8.65 -5.86
N TRP A 216 -13.06 -9.32 -5.38
CA TRP A 216 -12.39 -10.43 -6.08
C TRP A 216 -13.12 -11.76 -5.92
N ILE A 217 -13.93 -11.90 -4.87
CA ILE A 217 -14.83 -13.04 -4.68
C ILE A 217 -16.26 -12.54 -4.42
N THR A 218 -17.24 -13.27 -4.94
CA THR A 218 -18.67 -12.94 -4.74
C THR A 218 -19.26 -13.57 -3.50
N GLU A 219 -18.65 -14.66 -3.01
CA GLU A 219 -19.05 -15.38 -1.80
C GLU A 219 -17.81 -15.86 -1.04
N GLY A 220 -17.78 -15.59 0.24
CA GLY A 220 -16.80 -16.07 1.21
C GLY A 220 -17.45 -16.02 2.58
N TYR A 221 -16.98 -16.85 3.52
CA TYR A 221 -17.47 -16.75 4.90
C TYR A 221 -17.11 -15.35 5.44
N LEU A 222 -18.10 -14.47 5.52
CA LEU A 222 -17.96 -13.09 6.00
C LEU A 222 -17.89 -13.01 7.53
N GLY A 223 -18.05 -14.15 8.21
CA GLY A 223 -18.23 -14.24 9.65
C GLY A 223 -16.96 -13.88 10.42
N CYS A 224 -16.90 -12.62 10.84
CA CYS A 224 -17.09 -12.28 12.24
C CYS A 224 -18.59 -12.07 12.49
#